data_AF-A0A4Y8MKL0-F1
#
_entry.id   AF-A0A4Y8MKL0-F1
#
_cell.length_a   1.000
_cell.length_b   1.000
_cell.length_c   1.000
_cell.angle_alpha   90.00
_cell.angle_beta   90.00
_cell.angle_gamma   90.00
#
_symmetry.space_group_name_H-M   'P 1'
#
loop_
_entity.id
_entity.type
_entity.pdbx_description
1 polymer ?
#
loop_
_entity_poly.entity_id
_entity_poly.type
_entity_poly.pdbx_seq_one_letter_code
_entity_poly.pdbx_strand_id
1 'polypeptide(L)' 'MLKIGRTTLFKLVKSRQLVPLHITARIRVFPQSAIEAFLAKKGGK' A
#
# COMPACT_ATOMS: atom_id res chain seq x y z
N MET A 1 3.85 5.58 -13.05
CA MET A 1 4.46 5.99 -11.76
C MET A 1 3.34 6.18 -10.74
N LEU A 2 3.20 5.26 -9.78
CA LEU A 2 2.10 5.25 -8.80
C LEU A 2 2.21 6.47 -7.88
N LYS A 3 1.24 7.39 -7.94
CA LYS A 3 1.17 8.57 -7.06
C LYS A 3 0.55 8.19 -5.71
N ILE A 4 1.29 7.45 -4.87
CA ILE A 4 0.88 7.16 -3.49
C ILE A 4 1.95 7.66 -2.50
N GLY A 5 1.53 8.48 -1.54
CA GLY A 5 2.42 8.98 -0.50
C GLY A 5 2.77 7.91 0.54
N ARG A 6 3.97 8.01 1.14
CA ARG A 6 4.40 7.12 2.25
C ARG A 6 3.41 7.12 3.43
N THR A 7 2.88 8.28 3.78
CA THR A 7 1.89 8.41 4.88
C THR A 7 0.62 7.64 4.59
N THR A 8 0.14 7.66 3.35
CA THR A 8 -1.02 6.87 2.92
C THR A 8 -0.73 5.38 3.04
N LEU A 9 0.44 4.91 2.58
CA LEU A 9 0.84 3.51 2.75
C LEU A 9 0.79 3.07 4.22
N PHE A 10 1.36 3.87 5.14
CA PHE A 10 1.33 3.54 6.55
C PHE A 10 -0.08 3.55 7.16
N LYS A 11 -0.96 4.46 6.72
CA LYS A 11 -2.37 4.46 7.13
C LYS A 11 -3.07 3.17 6.67
N LEU A 12 -2.79 2.69 5.46
CA LEU A 12 -3.37 1.45 4.93
C LEU A 12 -2.88 0.20 5.65
N VAL A 13 -1.61 0.19 6.06
CA VAL A 13 -1.09 -0.88 6.94
C VAL A 13 -1.78 -0.84 8.30
N LYS A 14 -1.93 0.36 8.89
CA LYS A 14 -2.59 0.52 10.18
C LYS A 14 -4.06 0.10 10.13
N SER A 15 -4.77 0.35 9.04
CA SER A 15 -6.16 -0.07 8.83
C SER A 15 -6.31 -1.53 8.39
N ARG A 16 -5.22 -2.31 8.32
CA ARG A 16 -5.18 -3.70 7.85
C ARG A 16 -5.71 -3.90 6.42
N GLN A 17 -5.75 -2.83 5.62
CA GLN A 17 -6.16 -2.90 4.20
C GLN A 17 -5.01 -3.26 3.28
N LEU A 18 -3.77 -3.07 3.73
CA LEU A 18 -2.56 -3.38 2.98
C LEU A 18 -1.59 -4.12 3.91
N VAL A 19 -1.17 -5.32 3.51
CA VAL A 19 -0.20 -6.11 4.27
C VAL A 19 1.18 -5.95 3.60
N PRO A 20 2.16 -5.34 4.29
CA PRO A 20 3.52 -5.24 3.75
C PRO A 20 4.24 -6.57 3.89
N LEU A 21 5.09 -6.89 2.92
CA LEU A 21 6.10 -7.93 3.07
C LEU A 21 7.32 -7.33 3.79
N HIS A 22 7.73 -7.95 4.88
CA HIS A 22 8.91 -7.54 5.62
C HIS A 22 10.12 -8.30 5.05
N ILE A 23 11.01 -7.59 4.37
CA ILE A 23 12.29 -8.16 3.92
C ILE A 23 13.29 -8.13 5.07
N THR A 24 13.28 -7.04 5.85
CA THR A 24 14.03 -6.92 7.11
C THR A 24 13.17 -6.19 8.13
N ALA A 25 13.67 -6.04 9.37
CA ALA A 25 12.99 -5.26 10.41
C ALA A 25 12.68 -3.80 10.00
N ARG A 26 13.43 -3.24 9.03
CA ARG A 26 13.29 -1.85 8.57
C ARG A 26 12.76 -1.73 7.15
N ILE A 27 12.94 -2.75 6.31
CA ILE A 27 12.55 -2.73 4.90
C ILE A 27 11.20 -3.41 4.72
N ARG A 28 10.23 -2.62 4.25
CA ARG A 28 8.88 -3.06 3.90
C ARG A 28 8.66 -2.90 2.41
N VAL A 29 8.18 -3.96 1.78
CA VAL A 29 7.80 -3.99 0.37
C VAL A 29 6.29 -4.15 0.26
N PHE A 30 5.70 -3.43 -0.67
CA PHE A 30 4.27 -3.44 -0.90
C PHE A 30 4.01 -4.10 -2.27
N PRO A 31 3.20 -5.18 -2.32
CA PRO A 31 2.83 -5.80 -3.59
C PRO A 31 2.15 -4.77 -4.49
N GLN A 32 2.63 -4.63 -5.73
CA GLN A 32 2.08 -3.68 -6.69
C GLN A 32 0.59 -3.94 -6.94
N SER A 33 0.19 -5.21 -7.06
CA SER A 33 -1.21 -5.63 -7.24
C SER A 33 -2.13 -5.14 -6.11
N ALA A 34 -1.66 -5.14 -4.87
CA ALA A 34 -2.43 -4.65 -3.73
C ALA A 34 -2.58 -3.12 -3.75
N ILE A 35 -1.54 -2.40 -4.19
CA ILE A 35 -1.59 -0.95 -4.40
C ILE A 35 -2.58 -0.61 -5.52
N GLU A 36 -2.53 -1.34 -6.64
CA GLU A 36 -3.42 -1.15 -7.78
C GLU A 36 -4.87 -1.45 -7.43
N ALA A 37 -5.14 -2.55 -6.72
CA ALA A 37 -6.48 -2.87 -6.22
C ALA A 37 -7.04 -1.78 -5.29
N PHE A 38 -6.19 -1.22 -4.42
CA PHE A 38 -6.58 -0.10 -3.56
C PHE A 38 -6.91 1.15 -4.38
N LEU A 39 -6.07 1.50 -5.35
CA LEU A 39 -6.30 2.66 -6.21
C LEU A 39 -7.54 2.49 -7.08
N ALA A 40 -7.81 1.28 -7.59
CA ALA A 40 -9.03 0.97 -8.32
C ALA A 40 -10.28 1.13 -7.43
N LYS A 41 -10.23 0.67 -6.18
CA LYS A 41 -11.33 0.83 -5.21
C LYS A 41 -11.60 2.29 -4.83
N LYS A 42 -10.57 3.14 -4.79
CA LYS A 42 -10.66 4.56 -4.40
C LYS A 42 -10.88 5.51 -5.59
N GLY A 43 -10.45 5.12 -6.78
CA GLY A 43 -10.46 5.92 -8.01
C GLY A 43 -11.48 5.47 -9.04
N GLY A 44 -12.29 4.45 -8.75
CA GLY A 44 -13.46 4.09 -9.55
C GLY A 44 -14.49 5.23 -9.51
N LYS A 45 -14.41 6.08 -10.52
CA LYS A 45 -15.37 7.13 -10.85
C LYS A 45 -15.89 6.84 -12.25
#